data_AF-A0A943D214-F1
#
_entry.id   AF-A0A943D214-F1
#
_cell.length_a   1.000
_cell.length_b   1.000
_cell.length_c   1.000
_cell.angle_alpha   90.00
_cell.angle_beta   90.00
_cell.angle_gamma   90.00
#
_symmetry.space_group_name_H-M   'P 1'
#
loop_
_entity.id
_entity.type
_entity.pdbx_description
1 polymer ?
#
loop_
_entity_poly.entity_id
_entity_poly.type
_entity_poly.pdbx_seq_one_letter_code
_entity_poly.pdbx_strand_id
1 'polypeptide(L)' 'MSNTKIIAEDNQIWGRISMDPEYIISLKRLIEKVAYEDKDYMLEVLTRWENNDFSNAVEEHNYFWKKLGGTIGKATSVKE' A
#
# COMPACT_ATOMS: atom_id res chain seq x y z
N MET A 1 6.26 0.57 3.33
CA MET A 1 5.73 0.77 1.97
C MET A 1 4.86 2.00 2.04
N SER A 2 5.16 3.09 1.36
CA SER A 2 4.34 4.31 1.46
C SER A 2 3.68 4.63 0.12
N ASN A 3 2.35 4.70 0.15
CA ASN A 3 1.63 5.42 -0.88
C ASN A 3 1.80 6.92 -0.64
N THR A 4 2.03 7.67 -1.71
CA THR A 4 2.03 9.15 -1.71
C THR A 4 0.72 9.78 -1.23
N LYS A 5 -0.30 8.95 -1.00
CA LYS A 5 -1.65 9.31 -0.57
C LYS A 5 -1.91 9.09 0.92
N ILE A 6 -0.92 8.78 1.75
CA ILE A 6 -1.13 8.68 3.22
C ILE A 6 -0.31 9.70 3.99
N ILE A 7 -0.90 10.22 5.06
CA ILE A 7 -0.23 10.98 6.12
C ILE A 7 0.22 9.96 7.17
N ALA A 8 1.50 9.96 7.50
CA ALA A 8 2.06 9.14 8.56
C ALA A 8 2.06 9.89 9.90
N GLU A 9 1.78 9.20 11.01
CA GLU A 9 1.75 9.75 12.37
C GLU A 9 3.05 10.49 12.72
N ASP A 10 4.20 9.92 12.33
CA ASP A 10 5.53 10.44 12.63
C ASP A 10 6.08 11.40 11.56
N ASN A 11 5.27 11.83 10.58
CA ASN A 11 5.71 12.51 9.35
C ASN A 11 6.79 11.77 8.53
N GLN A 12 7.09 10.52 8.87
CA GLN A 12 8.05 9.68 8.15
C GLN A 12 7.34 8.76 7.16
N ILE A 13 7.47 9.09 5.87
CA ILE A 13 6.89 8.34 4.76
C ILE A 13 8.04 7.60 4.06
N TRP A 14 8.08 6.27 4.18
CA TRP A 14 9.16 5.44 3.67
C TRP A 14 8.79 4.77 2.34
N GLY A 15 9.49 5.16 1.28
CA GLY A 15 9.30 4.67 -0.08
C GLY A 15 8.19 5.43 -0.78
N ARG A 16 8.53 6.52 -1.48
CA ARG A 16 7.57 7.32 -2.25
C ARG A 16 7.30 6.64 -3.58
N ILE A 17 6.43 5.64 -3.58
CA ILE A 17 6.06 4.93 -4.81
C ILE A 17 5.05 5.79 -5.57
N SER A 18 5.35 6.11 -6.84
CA SER A 18 4.36 6.71 -7.73
C SER A 18 3.32 5.65 -8.07
N MET A 19 2.05 5.92 -7.78
CA MET A 19 0.92 5.04 -8.12
C MET A 19 0.54 5.20 -9.59
N ASP A 20 1.54 5.05 -10.45
CA ASP A 20 1.32 4.98 -11.88
C ASP A 20 0.67 3.63 -12.22
N PRO A 21 -0.39 3.58 -13.05
CA PRO A 21 -1.04 2.33 -13.44
C PRO A 21 -0.04 1.26 -13.94
N GLU A 22 0.99 1.66 -14.70
CA GLU A 22 2.01 0.72 -15.18
C GLU A 22 2.83 0.10 -14.04
N TYR A 23 3.07 0.89 -12.99
CA TYR A 23 3.75 0.43 -11.79
C TYR A 23 2.87 -0.55 -11.01
N ILE A 24 1.58 -0.26 -10.87
CA ILE A 24 0.61 -1.15 -10.18
C ILE A 24 0.54 -2.51 -10.89
N ILE A 25 0.44 -2.51 -12.22
CA ILE A 25 0.44 -3.75 -13.03
C ILE A 25 1.73 -4.55 -12.82
N SER A 26 2.88 -3.87 -12.80
CA SER A 26 4.17 -4.52 -12.55
C SER A 26 4.25 -5.11 -11.15
N LEU A 27 3.69 -4.43 -10.15
CA LEU A 27 3.64 -4.91 -8.76
C LEU A 27 2.72 -6.13 -8.61
N LYS A 28 1.54 -6.12 -9.26
CA LYS A 28 0.62 -7.27 -9.31
C LYS A 28 1.32 -8.52 -9.85
N ARG A 29 2.04 -8.39 -10.98
CA ARG A 29 2.84 -9.49 -11.57
C ARG A 29 3.95 -10.00 -10.67
N LEU A 30 4.55 -9.13 -9.85
CA LEU A 30 5.58 -9.54 -8.89
C LEU A 30 4.95 -10.33 -7.74
N ILE A 31 3.84 -9.83 -7.19
CA ILE A 31 3.09 -10.48 -6.11
C ILE A 31 2.56 -11.84 -6.54
N GLU A 32 2.09 -11.98 -7.79
CA GLU A 32 1.65 -13.28 -8.33
C GLU A 32 2.72 -14.37 -8.26
N LYS A 33 3.99 -13.99 -8.36
CA LYS A 33 5.16 -14.88 -8.33
C LYS A 33 5.67 -15.17 -6.92
N VAL A 34 5.20 -14.44 -5.91
CA VAL A 34 5.60 -14.63 -4.51
C VAL A 34 4.58 -15.54 -3.82
N ALA A 35 5.08 -16.56 -3.12
CA ALA A 35 4.25 -17.33 -2.20
C ALA A 35 4.11 -16.53 -0.89
N TYR A 36 3.08 -15.69 -0.82
CA TYR A 36 2.75 -14.91 0.38
C TYR A 36 1.32 -15.24 0.83
N GLU A 37 1.12 -15.34 2.14
CA GLU A 37 -0.16 -15.76 2.71
C GLU A 37 -1.31 -14.79 2.36
N ASP A 38 -1.04 -13.49 2.32
CA ASP A 38 -2.04 -12.47 1.96
C ASP A 38 -2.02 -12.08 0.48
N LYS A 39 -1.46 -12.91 -0.40
CA LYS A 39 -1.30 -12.58 -1.82
C LYS A 39 -2.62 -12.09 -2.43
N ASP A 40 -3.73 -12.78 -2.14
CA ASP A 40 -5.04 -12.45 -2.68
C ASP A 40 -5.53 -11.08 -2.18
N TYR A 41 -5.33 -10.77 -0.90
CA TYR A 41 -5.64 -9.46 -0.34
C TYR A 41 -4.75 -8.35 -0.92
N MET A 42 -3.45 -8.62 -1.13
CA MET A 42 -2.54 -7.67 -1.80
C MET A 42 -3.01 -7.34 -3.21
N LEU A 43 -3.47 -8.34 -3.98
CA LEU A 43 -3.98 -8.14 -5.34
C LEU A 43 -5.30 -7.35 -5.35
N GLU A 44 -6.16 -7.57 -4.36
CA GLU A 44 -7.40 -6.82 -4.17
C GLU A 44 -7.12 -5.33 -3.89
N VAL A 45 -6.22 -5.05 -2.95
CA VAL A 45 -5.76 -3.69 -2.62
C VAL A 45 -5.20 -2.98 -3.85
N LEU A 46 -4.33 -3.64 -4.61
CA LEU A 46 -3.75 -3.06 -5.83
C LEU A 46 -4.79 -2.80 -6.91
N THR A 47 -5.83 -3.63 -6.99
CA THR A 47 -6.92 -3.44 -7.94
C THR A 47 -7.79 -2.23 -7.56
N ARG A 48 -7.99 -1.95 -6.26
CA ARG A 48 -8.63 -0.70 -5.83
C ARG A 48 -7.79 0.52 -6.20
N TRP A 49 -6.48 0.47 -5.92
CA TRP A 49 -5.58 1.57 -6.25
C TRP A 49 -5.48 1.82 -7.76
N GLU A 50 -5.52 0.76 -8.59
CA GLU A 50 -5.59 0.83 -10.05
C GLU A 50 -6.83 1.61 -10.53
N ASN A 51 -7.96 1.46 -9.82
CA ASN A 51 -9.20 2.18 -10.08
C ASN A 51 -9.26 3.58 -9.45
N ASN A 52 -8.13 4.10 -8.95
CA ASN A 52 -8.06 5.35 -8.17
C ASN A 52 -8.91 5.34 -6.88
N ASP A 53 -9.30 4.17 -6.39
CA ASP A 53 -10.00 4.02 -5.12
C ASP A 53 -8.98 3.91 -3.98
N PHE A 54 -8.79 5.01 -3.27
CA PHE A 54 -7.93 5.10 -2.10
C PHE A 54 -8.72 5.23 -0.80
N SER A 55 -10.03 4.97 -0.82
CA SER A 55 -10.92 5.11 0.34
C SER A 55 -10.42 4.33 1.57
N ASN A 56 -9.81 3.16 1.34
CA ASN A 56 -9.30 2.27 2.39
C ASN A 56 -7.76 2.31 2.53
N ALA A 57 -7.06 3.21 1.85
CA ALA A 57 -5.59 3.18 1.76
C ALA A 57 -4.88 3.26 3.12
N VAL A 58 -5.50 3.88 4.13
CA VAL A 58 -4.98 3.93 5.51
C VAL A 58 -5.04 2.56 6.18
N GLU A 59 -6.18 1.88 6.09
CA GLU A 59 -6.36 0.56 6.69
C GLU A 59 -5.48 -0.48 6.00
N GLU A 60 -5.44 -0.44 4.66
CA GLU A 60 -4.62 -1.33 3.85
C GLU A 60 -3.13 -1.15 4.12
N HIS A 61 -2.67 0.09 4.24
CA HIS A 61 -1.28 0.38 4.66
C HIS A 61 -1.02 -0.15 6.07
N ASN A 62 -1.91 0.12 7.03
CA ASN A 62 -1.72 -0.29 8.42
C ASN A 62 -1.77 -1.82 8.60
N TYR A 63 -2.53 -2.54 7.77
CA TYR A 63 -2.57 -4.00 7.72
C TYR A 63 -1.18 -4.56 7.40
N PHE A 64 -0.59 -4.15 6.27
CA PHE A 64 0.74 -4.63 5.88
C PHE A 64 1.85 -4.06 6.77
N TRP A 65 1.72 -2.82 7.23
CA TRP A 65 2.66 -2.21 8.18
C TRP A 65 2.75 -3.03 9.46
N LYS A 66 1.61 -3.42 10.06
CA LYS A 66 1.60 -4.24 11.28
C LYS A 66 2.16 -5.64 11.01
N LYS A 67 1.80 -6.27 9.89
CA LYS A 67 2.24 -7.63 9.54
C LYS A 67 3.76 -7.71 9.28
N LEU A 68 4.34 -6.65 8.74
CA LEU A 68 5.79 -6.53 8.53
C LEU A 68 6.56 -6.07 9.79
N GLY A 69 5.90 -6.02 10.96
CA GLY A 69 6.54 -5.58 12.21
C GLY A 69 6.88 -4.09 12.22
N GLY A 70 6.10 -3.27 11.51
CA GLY A 70 6.29 -1.83 11.42
C GLY A 70 6.29 -1.15 12.79
N THR A 71 7.25 -0.26 12.99
CA THR A 71 7.43 0.52 14.23
C THR A 71 7.30 2.03 14.00
N ILE A 72 7.54 2.49 12.76
CA ILE A 72 7.51 3.90 12.35
C ILE A 72 6.72 4.02 11.05
N GLY A 73 5.95 5.11 10.87
CA GLY A 73 5.27 5.39 9.60
C GLY A 73 3.89 4.77 9.46
N LYS A 74 3.16 4.62 10.57
CA LYS A 74 1.76 4.22 10.60
C LYS A 74 0.90 5.28 9.91
N ALA A 75 -0.02 4.86 9.04
CA ALA A 75 -0.92 5.78 8.33
C ALA A 75 -2.03 6.27 9.27
N THR A 76 -2.29 7.57 9.27
CA THR A 76 -3.34 8.22 10.06
C THR A 76 -4.48 8.78 9.21
N SER A 77 -4.20 9.21 7.98
CA SER A 77 -5.21 9.76 7.07
C SER A 77 -4.79 9.61 5.61
N VAL A 78 -5.76 9.60 4.70
CA VAL A 78 -5.51 9.72 3.26
C VAL A 78 -5.28 11.21 2.95
N LYS A 79 -4.26 11.53 2.17
CA LYS A 79 -3.95 12.87 1.70
C LYS A 79 -4.84 13.17 0.49
N GLU A 80 -5.75 14.14 0.61
CA GLU A 80 -6.53 14.71 -0.52
C GLU A 80 -5.58 15.13 -1.67
#